data_AF-R5ZY96-F1
#
_entry.id   AF-R5ZY96-F1
#
_cell.length_a   1.000
_cell.length_b   1.000
_cell.length_c   1.000
_cell.angle_alpha   90.00
_cell.angle_beta   90.00
_cell.angle_gamma   90.00
#
_symmetry.space_group_name_H-M   'P 1'
#
loop_
_entity.id
_entity.type
_entity.pdbx_description
1 polymer ?
#
loop_
_entity_poly.entity_id
_entity_poly.type
_entity_poly.pdbx_seq_one_letter_code
_entity_poly.pdbx_strand_id
1 'polypeptide(L)'
;MSEQTTDLTIVRKENVQMIAQSAPQIYKDNTTSSKRCSEYGQKLLAQIKANGMNDELDMQCANYINKARNTVKKMNTNRSAITKIFDQIRSEFTGMENSVDPNKTGSIPYQIQQERNAYAARKREEEERRRREEIIRQQREQALSRYKQDVEDDFKRQFNVYTTNATNELTKLNSGLTLENYEAQCKTIREYPVTLPAGYGNKMNSTVLIPAEIADMRDQLPGIRSSILSKLMQQFREQFQLEVAEYRDSIIDMLPSKKAELERMQKANEEEKARMAAELKAREQAEAARIETERKRKEEEEAAKKKMQAEASEIGNLFGQQAVVSPAGYQPKTSVKKRIHFHDAQGVLAAVSMWWSKEGQFMSVEDLAKIFKKQITFCEKVANDKDHPEFISSTSVSYDEEVKAK
;
A
#
# COMPACT_ATOMS: atom_id res chain seq x y z
N MET A 1 48.16 30.53 9.57
CA MET A 1 48.37 29.64 10.72
C MET A 1 49.30 28.54 10.24
N SER A 2 50.46 28.47 10.88
CA SER A 2 51.67 27.74 10.53
C SER A 2 51.47 26.42 9.77
N GLU A 3 51.95 26.39 8.53
CA GLU A 3 52.50 25.17 7.93
C GLU A 3 53.71 24.76 8.78
N GLN A 4 53.44 24.01 9.85
CA GLN A 4 54.45 23.14 10.43
C GLN A 4 54.64 22.02 9.42
N THR A 5 55.60 22.24 8.50
CA THR A 5 56.32 21.19 7.79
C THR A 5 56.83 20.23 8.86
N THR A 6 55.99 19.27 9.21
CA THR A 6 56.33 18.17 10.07
C THR A 6 57.23 17.33 9.18
N ASP A 7 58.53 17.63 9.24
CA ASP A 7 59.59 16.85 8.64
C ASP A 7 59.25 15.39 8.93
N LEU A 8 58.80 14.70 7.88
CA LEU A 8 58.12 13.43 8.00
C LEU A 8 59.00 12.52 8.83
N THR A 9 58.44 12.09 9.95
CA THR A 9 58.87 11.02 10.84
C THR A 9 58.95 9.71 10.04
N ILE A 10 59.78 9.66 8.99
CA ILE A 10 60.08 8.48 8.20
C ILE A 10 60.93 7.63 9.11
N VAL A 11 60.29 6.89 10.02
CA VAL A 11 60.93 5.93 10.90
C VAL A 11 62.10 6.55 11.65
N ARG A 12 61.88 7.17 12.84
CA ARG A 12 62.93 7.83 13.68
C ARG A 12 64.33 7.49 13.16
N LYS A 13 65.04 8.38 12.45
CA LYS A 13 66.24 8.01 11.64
C LYS A 13 67.18 7.03 12.36
N GLU A 14 67.29 7.20 13.67
CA GLU A 14 67.87 6.30 14.67
C GLU A 14 67.48 4.80 14.54
N ASN A 15 66.20 4.46 14.42
CA ASN A 15 65.65 3.12 14.23
C ASN A 15 66.09 2.47 12.90
N VAL A 16 66.03 3.23 11.79
CA VAL A 16 66.51 2.74 10.48
C VAL A 16 68.02 2.54 10.52
N GLN A 17 68.74 3.49 11.10
CA GLN A 17 70.19 3.44 11.26
C GLN A 17 70.62 2.27 12.16
N MET A 18 69.90 2.01 13.25
CA MET A 18 70.11 0.88 14.15
C MET A 18 69.88 -0.46 13.45
N ILE A 19 68.82 -0.59 12.63
CA ILE A 19 68.63 -1.78 11.79
C ILE A 19 69.79 -1.92 10.81
N ALA A 20 70.12 -0.87 10.06
CA ALA A 20 71.15 -0.91 9.04
C ALA A 20 72.53 -1.30 9.60
N GLN A 21 72.86 -0.85 10.82
CA GLN A 21 74.12 -1.14 11.49
C GLN A 21 74.14 -2.54 12.13
N SER A 22 73.06 -2.95 12.80
CA SER A 22 73.03 -4.17 13.62
C SER A 22 72.55 -5.42 12.88
N ALA A 23 71.65 -5.29 11.90
CA ALA A 23 71.01 -6.43 11.25
C ALA A 23 72.00 -7.31 10.46
N PRO A 24 72.97 -6.77 9.69
CA PRO A 24 73.96 -7.61 9.00
C PRO A 24 74.80 -8.45 9.96
N GLN A 25 75.21 -7.85 11.09
CA GLN A 25 76.02 -8.53 12.09
C GLN A 25 75.21 -9.60 12.85
N ILE A 26 73.99 -9.28 13.28
CA ILE A 26 73.08 -10.24 13.92
C ILE A 26 72.78 -11.42 12.99
N TYR A 27 72.54 -11.15 11.70
CA TYR A 27 72.33 -12.20 10.70
C TYR A 27 73.56 -13.10 10.54
N LYS A 28 74.75 -12.51 10.46
CA LYS A 28 76.03 -13.26 10.36
C LYS A 28 76.29 -14.12 11.60
N ASP A 29 76.04 -13.58 12.79
CA ASP A 29 76.24 -14.28 14.07
C ASP A 29 75.25 -15.44 14.22
N ASN A 30 73.98 -15.21 13.88
CA ASN A 30 72.94 -16.23 13.89
C ASN A 30 73.21 -17.33 12.86
N THR A 31 73.67 -16.97 11.66
CA THR A 31 74.06 -17.92 10.61
C THR A 31 75.21 -18.81 11.09
N THR A 32 76.24 -18.20 11.67
CA THR A 32 77.41 -18.92 12.19
C THR A 32 77.03 -19.84 13.36
N SER A 33 76.22 -19.34 14.31
CA SER A 33 75.77 -20.12 15.47
C SER A 33 74.87 -21.28 15.06
N SER A 34 73.94 -21.05 14.14
CA SER A 34 73.09 -22.10 13.57
C SER A 34 73.91 -23.17 12.86
N LYS A 35 74.87 -22.76 12.02
CA LYS A 35 75.74 -23.71 11.30
C LYS A 35 76.54 -24.58 12.26
N ARG A 36 77.23 -23.98 13.24
CA ARG A 36 78.02 -24.71 14.25
C ARG A 36 77.17 -25.66 15.10
N CYS A 37 75.98 -25.21 15.52
CA CYS A 37 75.05 -26.04 16.27
C CYS A 37 74.62 -27.25 15.44
N SER A 38 74.22 -27.05 14.18
CA SER A 38 73.82 -28.12 13.28
C SER A 38 74.95 -29.11 12.98
N GLU A 39 76.17 -28.62 12.68
CA GLU A 39 77.33 -29.46 12.39
C GLU A 39 77.71 -30.36 13.58
N TYR A 40 77.69 -29.82 14.81
CA TYR A 40 77.98 -30.61 16.00
C TYR A 40 76.87 -31.63 16.30
N GLY A 41 75.61 -31.24 16.15
CA GLY A 41 74.47 -32.15 16.28
C GLY A 41 74.50 -33.28 15.25
N GLN A 42 74.89 -33.00 14.00
CA GLN A 42 75.07 -34.01 12.97
C GLN A 42 76.18 -35.01 13.31
N LYS A 43 77.30 -34.54 13.89
CA LYS A 43 78.38 -35.42 14.36
C LYS A 43 77.91 -36.35 15.47
N LEU A 44 77.19 -35.83 16.47
CA LEU A 44 76.61 -36.65 17.54
C LEU A 44 75.61 -37.68 16.99
N LEU A 45 74.74 -37.26 16.08
CA LEU A 45 73.76 -38.15 15.45
C LEU A 45 74.44 -39.25 14.62
N ALA A 46 75.53 -38.94 13.91
CA ALA A 46 76.31 -39.94 13.18
C ALA A 46 76.97 -40.96 14.12
N GLN A 47 77.49 -40.51 15.28
CA GLN A 47 78.06 -41.40 16.30
C GLN A 47 77.00 -42.33 16.92
N ILE A 48 75.82 -41.81 17.24
CA ILE A 48 74.68 -42.60 17.74
C ILE A 48 74.29 -43.67 16.73
N LYS A 49 74.22 -43.32 15.43
CA LYS A 49 73.86 -44.26 14.37
C LYS A 49 74.92 -45.35 14.14
N ALA A 50 76.20 -45.03 14.33
CA ALA A 50 77.29 -45.96 14.08
C ALA A 50 77.50 -46.96 15.25
N ASN A 51 77.40 -46.48 16.49
CA ASN A 51 77.83 -47.24 17.67
C ASN A 51 76.71 -47.53 18.68
N GLY A 52 75.47 -47.10 18.41
CA GLY A 52 74.38 -47.15 19.38
C GLY A 52 74.50 -46.07 20.47
N MET A 53 73.51 -46.00 21.35
CA MET A 53 73.50 -45.06 22.48
C MET A 53 74.27 -45.65 23.67
N ASN A 54 75.05 -44.83 24.37
CA ASN A 54 75.73 -45.18 25.62
C ASN A 54 75.75 -43.98 26.57
N ASP A 55 76.12 -44.20 27.84
CA ASP A 55 76.02 -43.18 28.90
C ASP A 55 76.87 -41.93 28.62
N GLU A 56 78.02 -42.08 27.96
CA GLU A 56 78.89 -40.95 27.57
C GLU A 56 78.25 -40.12 26.43
N LEU A 57 77.68 -40.80 25.42
CA LEU A 57 76.96 -40.13 24.34
C LEU A 57 75.67 -39.48 24.84
N ASP A 58 74.99 -40.06 25.84
CA ASP A 58 73.83 -39.45 26.49
C ASP A 58 74.19 -38.12 27.17
N MET A 59 75.26 -38.11 27.95
CA MET A 59 75.76 -36.89 28.59
C MET A 59 76.15 -35.81 27.55
N GLN A 60 76.79 -36.20 26.44
CA GLN A 60 77.14 -35.28 25.36
C GLN A 60 75.90 -34.75 24.62
N CYS A 61 74.88 -35.58 24.41
CA CYS A 61 73.62 -35.18 23.81
C CYS A 61 72.83 -34.23 24.72
N ALA A 62 72.75 -34.51 26.02
CA ALA A 62 72.12 -33.63 27.00
C ALA A 62 72.78 -32.24 27.00
N ASN A 63 74.12 -32.19 27.01
CA ASN A 63 74.90 -30.96 26.92
C ASN A 63 74.67 -30.22 25.59
N TYR A 64 74.62 -30.95 24.48
CA TYR A 64 74.30 -30.38 23.17
C TYR A 64 72.90 -29.74 23.15
N ILE A 65 71.87 -30.45 23.61
CA ILE A 65 70.48 -29.96 23.62
C ILE A 65 70.36 -28.69 24.47
N ASN A 66 71.03 -28.62 25.62
CA ASN A 66 71.06 -27.41 26.44
C ASN A 66 71.74 -26.23 25.72
N LYS A 67 72.87 -26.46 25.03
CA LYS A 67 73.54 -25.44 24.21
C LYS A 67 72.68 -25.01 23.01
N ALA A 68 71.95 -25.93 22.38
CA ALA A 68 71.03 -25.64 21.29
C ALA A 68 69.87 -24.74 21.76
N ARG A 69 69.23 -25.06 22.90
CA ARG A 69 68.20 -24.21 23.51
C ARG A 69 68.70 -22.79 23.79
N ASN A 70 69.89 -22.67 24.36
CA ASN A 70 70.51 -21.36 24.62
C ASN A 70 70.83 -20.59 23.33
N THR A 71 71.26 -21.29 22.27
CA THR A 71 71.50 -20.70 20.96
C THR A 71 70.21 -20.13 20.36
N VAL A 72 69.12 -20.89 20.37
CA VAL A 72 67.79 -20.42 19.92
C VAL A 72 67.32 -19.22 20.73
N LYS A 73 67.46 -19.25 22.07
CA LYS A 73 67.09 -18.12 22.94
C LYS A 73 67.84 -16.84 22.58
N LYS A 74 69.15 -16.93 22.31
CA LYS A 74 69.99 -15.80 21.91
C LYS A 74 69.60 -15.26 20.52
N MET A 75 69.40 -16.16 19.56
CA MET A 75 68.96 -15.77 18.21
C MET A 75 67.62 -15.03 18.23
N ASN A 76 66.66 -15.54 19.01
CA ASN A 76 65.34 -14.91 19.17
C ASN A 76 65.46 -13.52 19.80
N THR A 77 66.21 -13.40 20.89
CA THR A 77 66.42 -12.11 21.58
C THR A 77 66.99 -11.05 20.64
N ASN A 78 68.00 -11.44 19.84
CA ASN A 78 68.65 -10.53 18.90
C ASN A 78 67.73 -10.13 17.74
N ARG A 79 66.92 -11.05 17.22
CA ARG A 79 65.95 -10.76 16.15
C ARG A 79 64.78 -9.90 16.64
N SER A 80 64.30 -10.10 17.87
CA SER A 80 63.10 -9.45 18.40
C SER A 80 63.17 -7.92 18.34
N ALA A 81 64.33 -7.31 18.62
CA ALA A 81 64.49 -5.86 18.53
C ALA A 81 64.24 -5.34 17.09
N ILE A 82 64.81 -6.01 16.10
CA ILE A 82 64.65 -5.67 14.68
C ILE A 82 63.19 -5.88 14.24
N THR A 83 62.58 -7.01 14.61
CA THR A 83 61.18 -7.32 14.24
C THR A 83 60.20 -6.29 14.82
N LYS A 84 60.39 -5.86 16.08
CA LYS A 84 59.57 -4.81 16.69
C LYS A 84 59.63 -3.49 15.92
N ILE A 85 60.81 -3.11 15.44
CA ILE A 85 60.97 -1.89 14.63
C ILE A 85 60.25 -2.06 13.29
N PHE A 86 60.39 -3.18 12.59
CA PHE A 86 59.65 -3.43 11.34
C PHE A 86 58.13 -3.41 11.54
N ASP A 87 57.64 -4.00 12.63
CA ASP A 87 56.22 -3.97 12.99
C ASP A 87 55.73 -2.54 13.25
N GLN A 88 56.55 -1.72 13.91
CA GLN A 88 56.23 -0.31 14.15
C GLN A 88 56.15 0.47 12.83
N ILE A 89 57.12 0.31 11.93
CA ILE A 89 57.13 0.96 10.62
C ILE A 89 55.87 0.59 9.84
N ARG A 90 55.56 -0.70 9.76
CA ARG A 90 54.35 -1.20 9.11
C ARG A 90 53.09 -0.60 9.73
N SER A 91 53.00 -0.55 11.05
CA SER A 91 51.86 0.00 11.77
C SER A 91 51.67 1.50 11.49
N GLU A 92 52.75 2.26 11.36
CA GLU A 92 52.68 3.70 11.05
C GLU A 92 52.14 3.93 9.63
N PHE A 93 52.66 3.22 8.62
CA PHE A 93 52.14 3.31 7.26
C PHE A 93 50.68 2.91 7.16
N THR A 94 50.31 1.76 7.73
CA THR A 94 48.92 1.30 7.78
C THR A 94 48.04 2.27 8.59
N GLY A 95 48.57 2.92 9.63
CA GLY A 95 47.87 3.94 10.40
C GLY A 95 47.55 5.18 9.55
N MET A 96 48.51 5.66 8.76
CA MET A 96 48.31 6.78 7.84
C MET A 96 47.26 6.45 6.77
N GLU A 97 47.34 5.28 6.14
CA GLU A 97 46.34 4.80 5.17
C GLU A 97 44.93 4.78 5.79
N ASN A 98 44.78 4.17 6.97
CA ASN A 98 43.51 4.10 7.68
C ASN A 98 42.94 5.48 8.06
N SER A 99 43.81 6.47 8.31
CA SER A 99 43.38 7.82 8.70
C SER A 99 42.67 8.59 7.57
N VAL A 100 42.93 8.20 6.32
CA VAL A 100 42.37 8.84 5.11
C VAL A 100 41.48 7.90 4.28
N ASP A 101 41.31 6.65 4.68
CA ASP A 101 40.44 5.70 3.99
C ASP A 101 38.95 6.03 4.25
N PRO A 102 38.14 6.35 3.23
CA PRO A 102 36.72 6.65 3.39
C PRO A 102 35.86 5.44 3.82
N ASN A 103 36.39 4.22 3.75
CA ASN A 103 35.72 3.02 4.23
C ASN A 103 36.09 2.68 5.68
N LYS A 104 37.15 3.31 6.22
CA LYS A 104 37.59 3.05 7.59
C LYS A 104 36.73 3.83 8.57
N THR A 105 35.97 3.10 9.39
CA THR A 105 35.19 3.68 10.47
C THR A 105 36.08 4.52 11.39
N GLY A 106 35.68 5.77 11.61
CA GLY A 106 36.40 6.74 12.44
C GLY A 106 37.34 7.67 11.67
N SER A 107 37.70 7.38 10.42
CA SER A 107 38.48 8.31 9.59
C SER A 107 37.68 9.57 9.27
N ILE A 108 38.37 10.69 9.04
CA ILE A 108 37.70 11.95 8.66
C ILE A 108 36.93 11.79 7.32
N PRO A 109 37.47 11.15 6.27
CA PRO A 109 36.72 10.91 5.04
C PRO A 109 35.46 10.06 5.23
N TYR A 110 35.50 9.04 6.11
CA TYR A 110 34.31 8.25 6.46
C TYR A 110 33.24 9.12 7.11
N GLN A 111 33.62 9.97 8.08
CA GLN A 111 32.68 10.88 8.76
C GLN A 111 32.05 11.87 7.78
N ILE A 112 32.84 12.47 6.88
CA ILE A 112 32.34 13.34 5.82
C ILE A 112 31.35 12.60 4.91
N GLN A 113 31.64 11.35 4.54
CA GLN A 113 30.72 10.57 3.72
C GLN A 113 29.40 10.28 4.43
N GLN A 114 29.41 10.06 5.76
CA GLN A 114 28.18 9.94 6.56
C GLN A 114 27.37 11.24 6.54
N GLU A 115 28.01 12.40 6.72
CA GLU A 115 27.34 13.70 6.65
C GLU A 115 26.71 13.96 5.27
N ARG A 116 27.42 13.59 4.18
CA ARG A 116 26.87 13.67 2.81
C ARG A 116 25.65 12.77 2.63
N ASN A 117 25.70 11.56 3.16
CA ASN A 117 24.57 10.61 3.10
C ASN A 117 23.37 11.15 3.89
N ALA A 118 23.61 11.70 5.09
CA ALA A 118 22.58 12.32 5.92
C ALA A 118 21.94 13.54 5.22
N TYR A 119 22.74 14.41 4.61
CA TYR A 119 22.25 15.55 3.84
C TYR A 119 21.35 15.10 2.67
N ALA A 120 21.79 14.11 1.89
CA ALA A 120 21.01 13.55 0.79
C ALA A 120 19.69 12.95 1.27
N ALA A 121 19.68 12.28 2.43
CA ALA A 121 18.47 11.76 3.05
C ALA A 121 17.51 12.90 3.45
N ARG A 122 18.00 13.94 4.15
CA ARG A 122 17.18 15.11 4.52
C ARG A 122 16.59 15.82 3.31
N LYS A 123 17.37 15.99 2.24
CA LYS A 123 16.88 16.63 1.01
C LYS A 123 15.72 15.86 0.37
N ARG A 124 15.77 14.52 0.37
CA ARG A 124 14.66 13.70 -0.12
C ARG A 124 13.44 13.74 0.80
N GLU A 125 13.65 13.74 2.11
CA GLU A 125 12.54 13.90 3.05
C GLU A 125 11.83 15.24 2.88
N GLU A 126 12.59 16.33 2.69
CA GLU A 126 12.05 17.67 2.41
C GLU A 126 11.24 17.68 1.11
N GLU A 127 11.75 17.07 0.04
CA GLU A 127 11.05 16.98 -1.24
C GLU A 127 9.79 16.11 -1.16
N GLU A 128 9.84 14.95 -0.50
CA GLU A 128 8.68 14.10 -0.27
C GLU A 128 7.62 14.81 0.59
N ARG A 129 8.04 15.58 1.60
CA ARG A 129 7.14 16.38 2.42
C ARG A 129 6.44 17.45 1.60
N ARG A 130 7.19 18.21 0.77
CA ARG A 130 6.61 19.21 -0.14
C ARG A 130 5.61 18.59 -1.11
N ARG A 131 5.93 17.42 -1.68
CA ARG A 131 5.00 16.68 -2.56
C ARG A 131 3.74 16.22 -1.83
N ARG A 132 3.85 15.71 -0.60
CA ARG A 132 2.70 15.31 0.22
C ARG A 132 1.83 16.51 0.59
N GLU A 133 2.43 17.62 0.99
CA GLU A 133 1.72 18.87 1.29
C GLU A 133 0.98 19.41 0.06
N GLU A 134 1.61 19.37 -1.12
CA GLU A 134 0.99 19.79 -2.37
C GLU A 134 -0.17 18.88 -2.80
N ILE A 135 -0.02 17.55 -2.64
CA ILE A 135 -1.11 16.59 -2.88
C ILE A 135 -2.28 16.84 -1.94
N ILE A 136 -2.02 17.02 -0.64
CA ILE A 136 -3.08 17.31 0.35
C ILE A 136 -3.78 18.63 0.00
N ARG A 137 -3.02 19.66 -0.39
CA ARG A 137 -3.59 20.95 -0.83
C ARG A 137 -4.47 20.79 -2.06
N GLN A 138 -4.00 20.07 -3.08
CA GLN A 138 -4.77 19.80 -4.30
C GLN A 138 -6.03 18.98 -4.02
N GLN A 139 -5.93 17.93 -3.21
CA GLN A 139 -7.07 17.13 -2.77
C GLN A 139 -8.10 17.98 -2.03
N ARG A 140 -7.64 18.87 -1.15
CA ARG A 140 -8.51 19.79 -0.40
C ARG A 140 -9.21 20.79 -1.33
N GLU A 141 -8.49 21.38 -2.27
CA GLU A 141 -9.06 22.30 -3.25
C GLU A 141 -10.08 21.61 -4.17
N GLN A 142 -9.75 20.40 -4.64
CA GLN A 142 -10.64 19.57 -5.45
C GLN A 142 -11.88 19.14 -4.66
N ALA A 143 -11.73 18.72 -3.40
CA ALA A 143 -12.83 18.35 -2.52
C ALA A 143 -13.75 19.54 -2.26
N LEU A 144 -13.21 20.75 -2.03
CA LEU A 144 -14.00 21.97 -1.88
C LEU A 144 -14.75 22.34 -3.16
N SER A 145 -14.09 22.22 -4.32
CA SER A 145 -14.71 22.49 -5.62
C SER A 145 -15.87 21.53 -5.89
N ARG A 146 -15.63 20.22 -5.71
CA ARG A 146 -16.64 19.18 -5.87
C ARG A 146 -17.80 19.38 -4.89
N TYR A 147 -17.51 19.69 -3.63
CA TYR A 147 -18.52 19.97 -2.62
C TYR A 147 -19.44 21.13 -3.04
N LYS A 148 -18.88 22.21 -3.59
CA LYS A 148 -19.69 23.34 -4.09
C LYS A 148 -20.60 22.91 -5.24
N GLN A 149 -20.09 22.12 -6.17
CA GLN A 149 -20.87 21.60 -7.29
C GLN A 149 -21.99 20.67 -6.81
N ASP A 150 -21.70 19.74 -5.91
CA ASP A 150 -22.70 18.81 -5.36
C ASP A 150 -23.83 19.58 -4.64
N VAL A 151 -23.49 20.65 -3.89
CA VAL A 151 -24.47 21.54 -3.24
C VAL A 151 -25.33 22.27 -4.27
N GLU A 152 -24.71 22.77 -5.34
CA GLU A 152 -25.43 23.43 -6.43
C GLU A 152 -26.42 22.49 -7.11
N ASP A 153 -25.99 21.25 -7.40
CA ASP A 153 -26.80 20.22 -8.05
C ASP A 153 -27.94 19.72 -7.14
N ASP A 154 -27.70 19.65 -5.83
CA ASP A 154 -28.74 19.34 -4.83
C ASP A 154 -29.84 20.41 -4.82
N PHE A 155 -29.47 21.69 -4.81
CA PHE A 155 -30.46 22.78 -4.90
C PHE A 155 -31.23 22.75 -6.21
N LYS A 156 -30.57 22.51 -7.35
CA LYS A 156 -31.23 22.35 -8.64
C LYS A 156 -32.21 21.17 -8.64
N ARG A 157 -31.83 20.03 -8.04
CA ARG A 157 -32.71 18.87 -7.90
C ARG A 157 -33.96 19.19 -7.09
N GLN A 158 -33.79 19.84 -5.93
CA GLN A 158 -34.92 20.26 -5.09
C GLN A 158 -35.85 21.22 -5.83
N PHE A 159 -35.28 22.18 -6.58
CA PHE A 159 -36.04 23.07 -7.44
C PHE A 159 -36.81 22.33 -8.54
N ASN A 160 -36.17 21.42 -9.26
CA ASN A 160 -36.83 20.65 -10.32
C ASN A 160 -38.00 19.81 -9.79
N VAL A 161 -37.87 19.23 -8.59
CA VAL A 161 -38.98 18.53 -7.92
C VAL A 161 -40.13 19.50 -7.62
N TYR A 162 -39.84 20.69 -7.12
CA TYR A 162 -40.85 21.71 -6.86
C TYR A 162 -41.59 22.13 -8.14
N THR A 163 -40.85 22.42 -9.22
CA THR A 163 -41.43 22.79 -10.51
C THR A 163 -42.26 21.64 -11.09
N THR A 164 -41.75 20.41 -11.05
CA THR A 164 -42.49 19.21 -11.49
C THR A 164 -43.80 19.04 -10.71
N ASN A 165 -43.80 19.28 -9.40
CA ASN A 165 -45.02 19.22 -8.60
C ASN A 165 -46.03 20.29 -9.01
N ALA A 166 -45.58 21.53 -9.27
CA ALA A 166 -46.47 22.59 -9.75
C ALA A 166 -47.10 22.23 -11.12
N THR A 167 -46.30 21.69 -12.05
CA THR A 167 -46.78 21.20 -13.34
C THR A 167 -47.78 20.05 -13.15
N ASN A 168 -47.49 19.08 -12.27
CA ASN A 168 -48.39 17.96 -11.99
C ASN A 168 -49.72 18.40 -11.38
N GLU A 169 -49.73 19.40 -10.50
CA GLU A 169 -50.97 19.97 -9.97
C GLU A 169 -51.80 20.63 -11.08
N LEU A 170 -51.18 21.39 -11.98
CA LEU A 170 -51.84 21.91 -13.18
C LEU A 170 -52.37 20.79 -14.10
N THR A 171 -51.62 19.71 -14.28
CA THR A 171 -52.06 18.53 -15.05
C THR A 171 -53.28 17.89 -14.42
N LYS A 172 -53.31 17.71 -13.09
CA LYS A 172 -54.45 17.16 -12.34
C LYS A 172 -55.67 18.06 -12.44
N LEU A 173 -55.51 19.37 -12.30
CA LEU A 173 -56.59 20.34 -12.50
C LEU A 173 -57.16 20.24 -13.92
N ASN A 174 -56.30 20.13 -14.93
CA ASN A 174 -56.73 19.96 -16.31
C ASN A 174 -57.45 18.61 -16.53
N SER A 175 -56.89 17.48 -16.08
CA SER A 175 -57.49 16.16 -16.30
C SER A 175 -58.78 15.93 -15.50
N GLY A 176 -58.94 16.60 -14.36
CA GLY A 176 -60.12 16.55 -13.50
C GLY A 176 -61.30 17.43 -13.94
N LEU A 177 -61.24 18.05 -15.13
CA LEU A 177 -62.32 18.87 -15.67
C LEU A 177 -63.55 18.04 -16.01
N THR A 178 -64.68 18.41 -15.41
CA THR A 178 -66.02 17.93 -15.73
C THR A 178 -66.91 19.13 -16.07
N LEU A 179 -68.08 18.89 -16.66
CA LEU A 179 -69.00 20.00 -17.00
C LEU A 179 -69.53 20.74 -15.77
N GLU A 180 -69.72 20.01 -14.66
CA GLU A 180 -70.22 20.56 -13.40
C GLU A 180 -69.21 21.48 -12.71
N ASN A 181 -67.92 21.16 -12.81
CA ASN A 181 -66.85 21.91 -12.14
C ASN A 181 -66.07 22.86 -13.08
N TYR A 182 -66.46 22.92 -14.35
CA TYR A 182 -65.68 23.56 -15.42
C TYR A 182 -65.32 25.02 -15.11
N GLU A 183 -66.30 25.86 -14.75
CA GLU A 183 -66.06 27.28 -14.48
C GLU A 183 -65.16 27.50 -13.26
N ALA A 184 -65.37 26.74 -12.19
CA ALA A 184 -64.58 26.82 -10.96
C ALA A 184 -63.13 26.38 -11.20
N GLN A 185 -62.90 25.28 -11.92
CA GLN A 185 -61.56 24.83 -12.25
C GLN A 185 -60.88 25.74 -13.27
N CYS A 186 -61.57 26.28 -14.28
CA CYS A 186 -61.01 27.26 -15.21
C CYS A 186 -60.49 28.50 -14.47
N LYS A 187 -61.27 29.00 -13.50
CA LYS A 187 -60.83 30.11 -12.65
C LYS A 187 -59.57 29.74 -11.86
N THR A 188 -59.56 28.55 -11.26
CA THR A 188 -58.42 28.04 -10.48
C THR A 188 -57.15 27.90 -11.33
N ILE A 189 -57.27 27.39 -12.57
CA ILE A 189 -56.15 27.27 -13.51
C ILE A 189 -55.62 28.65 -13.92
N ARG A 190 -56.51 29.61 -14.22
CA ARG A 190 -56.12 30.98 -14.60
C ARG A 190 -55.40 31.74 -13.48
N GLU A 191 -55.88 31.57 -12.25
CA GLU A 191 -55.33 32.20 -11.04
C GLU A 191 -54.15 31.43 -10.44
N TYR A 192 -53.73 30.31 -11.04
CA TYR A 192 -52.64 29.49 -10.54
C TYR A 192 -51.32 30.30 -10.48
N PRO A 193 -50.58 30.25 -9.35
CA PRO A 193 -49.39 31.04 -9.15
C PRO A 193 -48.26 30.58 -10.08
N VAL A 194 -47.79 31.51 -10.94
CA VAL A 194 -46.67 31.30 -11.86
C VAL A 194 -45.36 31.92 -11.36
N THR A 195 -45.36 32.55 -10.19
CA THR A 195 -44.15 33.14 -9.60
C THR A 195 -43.69 32.32 -8.42
N LEU A 196 -42.37 32.11 -8.30
CA LEU A 196 -41.79 31.42 -7.16
C LEU A 196 -42.05 32.21 -5.85
N PRO A 197 -42.49 31.56 -4.75
CA PRO A 197 -42.76 32.27 -3.50
C PRO A 197 -41.52 32.98 -2.94
N ALA A 198 -41.69 34.21 -2.43
CA ALA A 198 -40.59 35.03 -1.92
C ALA A 198 -39.75 34.33 -0.81
N GLY A 199 -40.40 33.50 0.02
CA GLY A 199 -39.76 32.73 1.08
C GLY A 199 -39.29 31.33 0.69
N TYR A 200 -39.30 30.95 -0.59
CA TYR A 200 -38.94 29.61 -1.04
C TYR A 200 -37.51 29.23 -0.64
N GLY A 201 -36.54 30.11 -0.91
CA GLY A 201 -35.13 29.87 -0.59
C GLY A 201 -34.86 29.68 0.90
N ASN A 202 -35.65 30.29 1.78
CA ASN A 202 -35.48 30.16 3.24
C ASN A 202 -35.75 28.74 3.75
N LYS A 203 -36.48 27.93 2.98
CA LYS A 203 -36.79 26.54 3.32
C LYS A 203 -35.80 25.55 2.71
N MET A 204 -34.98 25.99 1.76
CA MET A 204 -34.01 25.14 1.10
C MET A 204 -32.79 24.94 1.99
N ASN A 205 -32.44 23.67 2.19
CA ASN A 205 -31.22 23.28 2.87
C ASN A 205 -30.57 22.16 2.08
N SER A 206 -29.25 22.25 1.91
CA SER A 206 -28.51 21.19 1.23
C SER A 206 -28.23 20.03 2.19
N THR A 207 -28.46 18.81 1.72
CA THR A 207 -28.18 17.56 2.45
C THR A 207 -26.86 16.92 2.05
N VAL A 208 -26.04 17.60 1.25
CA VAL A 208 -24.77 17.08 0.76
C VAL A 208 -23.81 16.84 1.92
N LEU A 209 -23.25 15.63 1.97
CA LEU A 209 -22.27 15.21 2.95
C LEU A 209 -20.99 16.03 2.82
N ILE A 210 -20.40 16.38 3.96
CA ILE A 210 -19.16 17.15 4.02
C ILE A 210 -17.98 16.17 3.86
N PRO A 211 -17.13 16.31 2.83
CA PRO A 211 -15.92 15.51 2.67
C PRO A 211 -14.96 15.64 3.86
N ALA A 212 -14.20 14.60 4.15
CA ALA A 212 -13.27 14.57 5.28
C ALA A 212 -12.16 15.62 5.14
N GLU A 213 -11.72 15.89 3.91
CA GLU A 213 -10.64 16.81 3.55
C GLU A 213 -10.95 18.28 3.85
N ILE A 214 -12.24 18.62 4.01
CA ILE A 214 -12.72 19.97 4.34
C ILE A 214 -13.55 20.01 5.63
N ALA A 215 -13.53 18.93 6.42
CA ALA A 215 -14.33 18.81 7.62
C ALA A 215 -13.99 19.87 8.68
N ASP A 216 -12.75 20.36 8.70
CA ASP A 216 -12.27 21.45 9.54
C ASP A 216 -12.86 22.81 9.16
N MET A 217 -13.33 22.98 7.93
CA MET A 217 -13.96 24.22 7.45
C MET A 217 -15.45 24.31 7.76
N ARG A 218 -15.98 23.42 8.62
CA ARG A 218 -17.42 23.25 8.88
C ARG A 218 -18.16 24.57 9.13
N ASP A 219 -17.57 25.50 9.86
CA ASP A 219 -18.20 26.78 10.21
C ASP A 219 -18.32 27.75 9.02
N GLN A 220 -17.48 27.57 7.99
CA GLN A 220 -17.48 28.40 6.78
C GLN A 220 -18.43 27.86 5.70
N LEU A 221 -18.76 26.56 5.74
CA LEU A 221 -19.59 25.91 4.73
C LEU A 221 -21.03 26.49 4.64
N PRO A 222 -21.71 26.89 5.73
CA PRO A 222 -23.00 27.56 5.65
C PRO A 222 -22.96 28.83 4.78
N GLY A 223 -21.92 29.66 4.93
CA GLY A 223 -21.76 30.87 4.11
C GLY A 223 -21.57 30.55 2.63
N ILE A 224 -20.85 29.47 2.31
CA ILE A 224 -20.69 28.98 0.94
C ILE A 224 -22.03 28.52 0.36
N ARG A 225 -22.79 27.72 1.11
CA ARG A 225 -24.12 27.24 0.70
C ARG A 225 -25.07 28.40 0.44
N SER A 226 -25.13 29.38 1.35
CA SER A 226 -25.96 30.57 1.18
C SER A 226 -25.55 31.37 -0.06
N SER A 227 -24.24 31.54 -0.31
CA SER A 227 -23.76 32.23 -1.51
C SER A 227 -24.17 31.51 -2.80
N ILE A 228 -24.06 30.19 -2.86
CA ILE A 228 -24.50 29.38 -4.02
C ILE A 228 -26.01 29.53 -4.21
N LEU A 229 -26.79 29.36 -3.15
CA LEU A 229 -28.25 29.48 -3.21
C LEU A 229 -28.67 30.88 -3.69
N SER A 230 -28.08 31.95 -3.15
CA SER A 230 -28.40 33.32 -3.59
C SER A 230 -28.15 33.54 -5.08
N LYS A 231 -27.09 32.94 -5.65
CA LYS A 231 -26.82 33.01 -7.09
C LYS A 231 -27.86 32.24 -7.90
N LEU A 232 -28.22 31.03 -7.47
CA LEU A 232 -29.21 30.19 -8.15
C LEU A 232 -30.64 30.75 -8.06
N MET A 233 -30.98 31.45 -6.98
CA MET A 233 -32.34 31.94 -6.74
C MET A 233 -32.86 32.84 -7.86
N GLN A 234 -31.99 33.63 -8.52
CA GLN A 234 -32.40 34.44 -9.67
C GLN A 234 -32.80 33.54 -10.84
N GLN A 235 -31.97 32.56 -11.18
CA GLN A 235 -32.24 31.59 -12.25
C GLN A 235 -33.49 30.77 -11.96
N PHE A 236 -33.71 30.35 -10.71
CA PHE A 236 -34.90 29.60 -10.31
C PHE A 236 -36.19 30.40 -10.46
N ARG A 237 -36.17 31.71 -10.17
CA ARG A 237 -37.35 32.57 -10.35
C ARG A 237 -37.74 32.67 -11.82
N GLU A 238 -36.76 32.93 -12.68
CA GLU A 238 -36.95 33.04 -14.12
C GLU A 238 -37.44 31.71 -14.72
N GLN A 239 -36.75 30.61 -14.41
CA GLN A 239 -37.09 29.28 -14.93
C GLN A 239 -38.47 28.81 -14.48
N PHE A 240 -38.82 28.99 -13.20
CA PHE A 240 -40.13 28.59 -12.70
C PHE A 240 -41.24 29.38 -13.38
N GLN A 241 -41.03 30.69 -13.55
CA GLN A 241 -42.01 31.53 -14.20
C GLN A 241 -42.21 31.14 -15.66
N LEU A 242 -41.13 30.88 -16.39
CA LEU A 242 -41.23 30.42 -17.78
C LEU A 242 -41.95 29.08 -17.87
N GLU A 243 -41.46 28.03 -17.21
CA GLU A 243 -42.01 26.67 -17.35
C GLU A 243 -43.48 26.58 -16.90
N VAL A 244 -43.81 27.15 -15.73
CA VAL A 244 -45.16 27.02 -15.17
C VAL A 244 -46.15 27.95 -15.88
N ALA A 245 -45.73 29.17 -16.28
CA ALA A 245 -46.61 30.04 -17.06
C ALA A 245 -46.89 29.47 -18.44
N GLU A 246 -45.87 29.01 -19.16
CA GLU A 246 -46.04 28.41 -20.49
C GLU A 246 -46.97 27.19 -20.43
N TYR A 247 -46.80 26.31 -19.43
CA TYR A 247 -47.66 25.15 -19.27
C TYR A 247 -49.10 25.52 -18.90
N ARG A 248 -49.29 26.48 -17.97
CA ARG A 248 -50.62 26.98 -17.61
C ARG A 248 -51.32 27.60 -18.82
N ASP A 249 -50.62 28.44 -19.57
CA ASP A 249 -51.19 29.15 -20.72
C ASP A 249 -51.56 28.16 -21.83
N SER A 250 -50.73 27.14 -22.06
CA SER A 250 -51.07 26.02 -22.95
C SER A 250 -52.36 25.29 -22.53
N ILE A 251 -52.55 25.04 -21.22
CA ILE A 251 -53.81 24.48 -20.72
C ILE A 251 -54.97 25.42 -21.01
N ILE A 252 -54.82 26.72 -20.70
CA ILE A 252 -55.86 27.75 -20.91
C ILE A 252 -56.34 27.79 -22.36
N ASP A 253 -55.41 27.75 -23.31
CA ASP A 253 -55.72 27.75 -24.74
C ASP A 253 -56.51 26.51 -25.19
N MET A 254 -56.29 25.37 -24.53
CA MET A 254 -57.00 24.12 -24.82
C MET A 254 -58.36 23.99 -24.11
N LEU A 255 -58.63 24.81 -23.08
CA LEU A 255 -59.87 24.72 -22.29
C LEU A 255 -61.16 24.81 -23.12
N PRO A 256 -61.31 25.71 -24.13
CA PRO A 256 -62.54 25.80 -24.91
C PRO A 256 -62.81 24.53 -25.73
N SER A 257 -61.78 23.97 -26.36
CA SER A 257 -61.88 22.73 -27.13
C SER A 257 -62.28 21.56 -26.23
N LYS A 258 -61.71 21.48 -25.04
CA LYS A 258 -62.03 20.45 -24.05
C LYS A 258 -63.46 20.57 -23.52
N LYS A 259 -63.98 21.79 -23.33
CA LYS A 259 -65.40 22.02 -23.00
C LYS A 259 -66.32 21.47 -24.09
N ALA A 260 -66.02 21.81 -25.35
CA ALA A 260 -66.82 21.38 -26.49
C ALA A 260 -66.78 19.85 -26.69
N GLU A 261 -65.69 19.18 -26.29
CA GLU A 261 -65.59 17.72 -26.26
C GLU A 261 -66.42 17.11 -25.13
N LEU A 262 -66.32 17.65 -23.90
CA LEU A 262 -67.12 17.20 -22.76
C LEU A 262 -68.63 17.36 -23.02
N GLU A 263 -69.06 18.49 -23.58
CA GLU A 263 -70.46 18.72 -23.97
C GLU A 263 -70.93 17.75 -25.07
N ARG A 264 -70.06 17.42 -26.03
CA ARG A 264 -70.33 16.39 -27.04
C ARG A 264 -70.46 15.00 -26.44
N MET A 265 -69.60 14.64 -25.49
CA MET A 265 -69.70 13.37 -24.77
C MET A 265 -70.94 13.29 -23.90
N GLN A 266 -71.37 14.39 -23.25
CA GLN A 266 -72.64 14.42 -22.52
C GLN A 266 -73.83 14.23 -23.47
N LYS A 267 -73.86 14.95 -24.60
CA LYS A 267 -74.92 14.78 -25.60
C LYS A 267 -74.94 13.36 -26.18
N ALA A 268 -73.79 12.79 -26.51
CA ALA A 268 -73.69 11.41 -26.98
C ALA A 268 -74.12 10.40 -25.90
N ASN A 269 -73.76 10.60 -24.64
CA ASN A 269 -74.19 9.77 -23.52
C ASN A 269 -75.69 9.95 -23.21
N GLU A 270 -76.27 11.13 -23.37
CA GLU A 270 -77.71 11.37 -23.23
C GLU A 270 -78.48 10.75 -24.40
N GLU A 271 -77.96 10.86 -25.63
CA GLU A 271 -78.50 10.21 -26.82
C GLU A 271 -78.36 8.69 -26.74
N GLU A 272 -77.25 8.15 -26.22
CA GLU A 272 -77.01 6.72 -26.03
C GLU A 272 -77.74 6.15 -24.80
N LYS A 273 -77.98 6.95 -23.75
CA LYS A 273 -78.85 6.61 -22.62
C LYS A 273 -80.33 6.72 -22.99
N ALA A 274 -80.70 7.62 -23.91
CA ALA A 274 -82.02 7.65 -24.53
C ALA A 274 -82.20 6.49 -25.52
N ARG A 275 -81.16 6.14 -26.31
CA ARG A 275 -81.15 4.96 -27.17
C ARG A 275 -81.17 3.67 -26.34
N MET A 276 -80.44 3.57 -25.23
CA MET A 276 -80.48 2.43 -24.31
C MET A 276 -81.78 2.39 -23.49
N ALA A 277 -82.42 3.51 -23.15
CA ALA A 277 -83.75 3.46 -22.53
C ALA A 277 -84.81 2.99 -23.55
N ALA A 278 -84.70 3.41 -24.81
CA ALA A 278 -85.53 2.93 -25.91
C ALA A 278 -85.20 1.48 -26.31
N GLU A 279 -83.93 1.09 -26.27
CA GLU A 279 -83.41 -0.24 -26.60
C GLU A 279 -83.55 -1.22 -25.43
N LEU A 280 -83.59 -0.80 -24.17
CA LEU A 280 -83.95 -1.63 -23.00
C LEU A 280 -85.46 -1.92 -23.04
N LYS A 281 -86.27 -0.94 -23.45
CA LYS A 281 -87.70 -1.14 -23.69
C LYS A 281 -87.97 -2.04 -24.91
N ALA A 282 -87.08 -2.03 -25.90
CA ALA A 282 -87.12 -2.95 -27.06
C ALA A 282 -86.43 -4.31 -26.79
N ARG A 283 -85.44 -4.38 -25.89
CA ARG A 283 -84.76 -5.59 -25.44
C ARG A 283 -85.56 -6.34 -24.39
N GLU A 284 -86.31 -5.71 -23.50
CA GLU A 284 -87.28 -6.47 -22.67
C GLU A 284 -88.28 -7.24 -23.55
N GLN A 285 -88.57 -6.72 -24.75
CA GLN A 285 -89.41 -7.39 -25.75
C GLN A 285 -88.66 -8.40 -26.65
N ALA A 286 -87.32 -8.34 -26.74
CA ALA A 286 -86.49 -9.22 -27.60
C ALA A 286 -85.57 -10.20 -26.82
N GLU A 287 -85.27 -9.94 -25.55
CA GLU A 287 -84.43 -10.73 -24.64
C GLU A 287 -85.20 -11.90 -24.05
N ALA A 288 -86.54 -11.83 -23.99
CA ALA A 288 -87.41 -12.99 -23.86
C ALA A 288 -87.26 -13.98 -25.05
N ALA A 289 -86.77 -13.53 -26.22
CA ALA A 289 -86.61 -14.36 -27.42
C ALA A 289 -85.15 -14.77 -27.72
N ARG A 290 -84.15 -14.24 -26.99
CA ARG A 290 -82.71 -14.47 -27.26
C ARG A 290 -81.92 -15.16 -26.14
N ILE A 291 -82.48 -15.30 -24.94
CA ILE A 291 -81.88 -16.10 -23.84
C ILE A 291 -81.74 -17.59 -24.25
N GLU A 292 -82.56 -18.08 -25.18
CA GLU A 292 -82.52 -19.45 -25.71
C GLU A 292 -81.29 -19.73 -26.62
N THR A 293 -80.69 -18.72 -27.27
CA THR A 293 -79.68 -18.94 -28.32
C THR A 293 -78.22 -18.69 -27.90
N GLU A 294 -77.95 -17.91 -26.85
CA GLU A 294 -76.58 -17.58 -26.39
C GLU A 294 -75.99 -18.62 -25.42
N ARG A 295 -76.80 -19.57 -24.90
CA ARG A 295 -76.29 -20.67 -24.07
C ARG A 295 -75.44 -21.68 -24.86
N LYS A 296 -75.46 -21.63 -26.20
CA LYS A 296 -74.74 -22.55 -27.11
C LYS A 296 -73.37 -22.07 -27.58
N ARG A 297 -72.98 -20.80 -27.37
CA ARG A 297 -71.72 -20.24 -27.91
C ARG A 297 -70.62 -20.00 -26.87
N LYS A 298 -70.94 -20.09 -25.57
CA LYS A 298 -69.99 -19.90 -24.46
C LYS A 298 -69.22 -21.17 -24.03
N GLU A 299 -69.52 -22.34 -24.59
CA GLU A 299 -68.75 -23.58 -24.36
C GLU A 299 -67.50 -23.67 -25.25
N GLU A 300 -67.44 -22.95 -26.38
CA GLU A 300 -66.37 -23.14 -27.39
C GLU A 300 -65.15 -22.22 -27.19
N GLU A 301 -65.27 -21.13 -26.43
CA GLU A 301 -64.19 -20.13 -26.27
C GLU A 301 -63.29 -20.39 -25.05
N GLU A 302 -63.75 -21.20 -24.09
CA GLU A 302 -62.96 -21.63 -22.93
C GLU A 302 -61.87 -22.67 -23.29
N ALA A 303 -61.95 -23.26 -24.49
CA ALA A 303 -60.96 -24.19 -25.03
C ALA A 303 -59.71 -23.50 -25.62
N ALA A 304 -59.77 -22.21 -25.96
CA ALA A 304 -58.68 -21.50 -26.65
C ALA A 304 -57.67 -20.83 -25.70
N LYS A 305 -58.05 -20.54 -24.45
CA LYS A 305 -57.21 -19.79 -23.49
C LYS A 305 -56.19 -20.65 -22.72
N LYS A 306 -56.26 -21.97 -22.81
CA LYS A 306 -55.31 -22.91 -22.18
C LYS A 306 -54.03 -23.19 -22.99
N LYS A 307 -53.92 -22.67 -24.23
CA LYS A 307 -52.77 -22.93 -25.12
C LYS A 307 -51.70 -21.84 -25.16
N MET A 308 -51.97 -20.65 -24.61
CA MET A 308 -51.05 -19.49 -24.67
C MET A 308 -50.28 -19.23 -23.36
N GLN A 309 -50.41 -20.10 -22.37
CA GLN A 309 -49.72 -19.99 -21.07
C GLN A 309 -48.58 -21.02 -20.92
N ALA A 310 -47.97 -21.42 -22.04
CA ALA A 310 -46.86 -22.38 -22.11
C ALA A 310 -45.60 -21.83 -22.83
N GLU A 311 -45.56 -20.54 -23.19
CA GLU A 311 -44.43 -19.91 -23.91
C GLU A 311 -43.94 -18.62 -23.22
N ALA A 312 -43.80 -18.63 -21.89
CA ALA A 312 -43.32 -17.47 -21.14
C ALA A 312 -42.45 -17.86 -19.92
N SER A 313 -41.60 -18.89 -20.05
CA SER A 313 -40.61 -19.23 -19.02
C SER A 313 -39.35 -19.85 -19.63
N GLU A 314 -38.71 -19.12 -20.53
CA GLU A 314 -37.33 -19.42 -20.91
C GLU A 314 -36.53 -18.11 -21.05
N ILE A 315 -35.27 -18.15 -20.59
CA ILE A 315 -34.22 -17.13 -20.79
C ILE A 315 -34.16 -16.03 -19.70
N GLY A 316 -34.06 -16.47 -18.43
CA GLY A 316 -33.33 -15.73 -17.40
C GLY A 316 -31.83 -15.95 -17.61
N ASN A 317 -31.19 -15.09 -18.40
CA ASN A 317 -29.79 -15.22 -18.80
C ASN A 317 -28.94 -14.06 -18.26
N LEU A 318 -27.76 -14.45 -17.75
CA LEU A 318 -26.50 -13.71 -17.71
C LEU A 318 -26.27 -12.63 -16.62
N PHE A 319 -25.82 -13.14 -15.47
CA PHE A 319 -25.10 -12.47 -14.38
C PHE A 319 -23.62 -12.25 -14.75
N GLY A 320 -23.07 -11.07 -14.41
CA GLY A 320 -21.67 -10.91 -13.98
C GLY A 320 -20.68 -10.36 -15.01
N GLN A 321 -20.39 -9.06 -14.94
CA GLN A 321 -19.26 -8.42 -15.62
C GLN A 321 -18.41 -7.58 -14.65
N GLN A 322 -17.11 -7.59 -14.96
CA GLN A 322 -16.07 -6.58 -14.72
C GLN A 322 -15.24 -6.63 -13.41
N ALA A 323 -13.99 -7.09 -13.59
CA ALA A 323 -12.83 -6.73 -12.77
C ALA A 323 -11.91 -5.81 -13.61
N VAL A 324 -11.49 -4.69 -13.01
CA VAL A 324 -10.68 -3.63 -13.63
C VAL A 324 -9.21 -3.89 -13.38
N VAL A 325 -8.41 -3.82 -14.45
CA VAL A 325 -6.93 -3.81 -14.43
C VAL A 325 -6.46 -2.36 -14.51
N SER A 326 -5.45 -1.98 -13.72
CA SER A 326 -4.72 -0.72 -13.87
C SER A 326 -3.26 -1.00 -14.23
N PRO A 327 -2.72 -0.41 -15.31
CA PRO A 327 -1.29 -0.37 -15.58
C PRO A 327 -0.69 0.95 -15.07
N ALA A 328 0.51 0.91 -14.53
CA ALA A 328 1.27 2.11 -14.18
C ALA A 328 2.68 2.01 -14.79
N GLY A 329 3.07 3.09 -15.47
CA GLY A 329 4.30 3.19 -16.24
C GLY A 329 5.52 3.68 -15.47
N TYR A 330 6.63 3.69 -16.21
CA TYR A 330 7.88 4.44 -16.10
C TYR A 330 8.69 4.42 -14.77
N GLN A 331 9.92 3.90 -14.83
CA GLN A 331 10.90 3.81 -13.74
C GLN A 331 12.12 4.70 -14.02
N PRO A 332 12.45 5.70 -13.18
CA PRO A 332 13.71 6.44 -13.26
C PRO A 332 14.91 5.58 -12.79
N LYS A 333 16.06 5.72 -13.46
CA LYS A 333 17.34 5.03 -13.16
C LYS A 333 18.00 5.54 -11.87
N THR A 334 17.41 5.27 -10.71
CA THR A 334 18.09 5.36 -9.41
C THR A 334 18.07 3.97 -8.79
N SER A 335 19.23 3.42 -8.40
CA SER A 335 19.27 2.13 -7.71
C SER A 335 18.73 2.31 -6.28
N VAL A 336 17.43 2.08 -6.11
CA VAL A 336 16.77 2.10 -4.81
C VAL A 336 16.90 0.72 -4.19
N LYS A 337 17.81 0.56 -3.23
CA LYS A 337 17.88 -0.63 -2.39
C LYS A 337 16.93 -0.47 -1.20
N LYS A 338 15.90 -1.33 -1.12
CA LYS A 338 15.01 -1.40 0.04
C LYS A 338 15.73 -2.12 1.18
N ARG A 339 15.63 -1.59 2.40
CA ARG A 339 16.16 -2.21 3.63
C ARG A 339 14.99 -2.64 4.51
N ILE A 340 15.03 -3.86 5.02
CA ILE A 340 14.03 -4.38 5.97
C ILE A 340 14.28 -3.82 7.38
N HIS A 341 13.20 -3.49 8.09
CA HIS A 341 13.22 -3.13 9.51
C HIS A 341 12.12 -3.92 10.22
N PHE A 342 12.43 -4.56 11.35
CA PHE A 342 11.49 -5.40 12.09
C PHE A 342 10.88 -4.61 13.25
N HIS A 343 9.56 -4.64 13.38
CA HIS A 343 8.83 -4.00 14.47
C HIS A 343 8.57 -4.94 15.66
N ASP A 344 8.57 -6.26 15.42
CA ASP A 344 8.34 -7.31 16.41
C ASP A 344 9.01 -8.64 15.99
N ALA A 345 8.91 -9.65 16.85
CA ALA A 345 9.45 -10.99 16.60
C ALA A 345 8.72 -11.75 15.47
N GLN A 346 7.44 -11.45 15.21
CA GLN A 346 6.68 -12.08 14.12
C GLN A 346 7.20 -11.60 12.76
N GLY A 347 7.66 -10.35 12.66
CA GLY A 347 8.34 -9.84 11.47
C GLY A 347 9.61 -10.61 11.12
N VAL A 348 10.37 -11.09 12.12
CA VAL A 348 11.56 -11.92 11.90
C VAL A 348 11.16 -13.29 11.35
N LEU A 349 10.12 -13.92 11.91
CA LEU A 349 9.59 -15.18 11.39
C LEU A 349 9.06 -15.02 9.96
N ALA A 350 8.34 -13.94 9.65
CA ALA A 350 7.85 -13.67 8.30
C ALA A 350 8.99 -13.54 7.27
N ALA A 351 10.11 -12.92 7.64
CA ALA A 351 11.29 -12.86 6.78
C ALA A 351 11.96 -14.24 6.61
N VAL A 352 12.06 -15.04 7.67
CA VAL A 352 12.59 -16.41 7.60
C VAL A 352 11.68 -17.29 6.74
N SER A 353 10.35 -17.20 6.88
CA SER A 353 9.38 -17.94 6.05
C SER A 353 9.46 -17.54 4.58
N MET A 354 9.57 -16.25 4.28
CA MET A 354 9.75 -15.76 2.92
C MET A 354 11.06 -16.30 2.32
N TRP A 355 12.16 -16.21 3.05
CA TRP A 355 13.46 -16.76 2.63
C TRP A 355 13.40 -18.28 2.44
N TRP A 356 12.80 -19.02 3.37
CA TRP A 356 12.63 -20.48 3.28
C TRP A 356 11.87 -20.89 2.03
N SER A 357 10.78 -20.19 1.69
CA SER A 357 9.95 -20.48 0.50
C SER A 357 10.67 -20.23 -0.84
N LYS A 358 11.78 -19.49 -0.85
CA LYS A 358 12.48 -19.11 -2.07
C LYS A 358 13.84 -19.75 -2.21
N GLU A 359 14.56 -19.90 -1.11
CA GLU A 359 15.95 -20.34 -1.10
C GLU A 359 16.15 -21.49 -0.12
N GLY A 360 15.74 -21.32 1.14
CA GLY A 360 16.01 -22.30 2.20
C GLY A 360 15.51 -23.72 1.91
N GLN A 361 14.32 -23.90 1.32
CA GLN A 361 13.77 -25.23 1.02
C GLN A 361 14.57 -26.04 -0.01
N PHE A 362 15.43 -25.39 -0.80
CA PHE A 362 16.23 -26.04 -1.84
C PHE A 362 17.69 -26.26 -1.41
N MET A 363 18.06 -25.82 -0.19
CA MET A 363 19.43 -25.96 0.32
C MET A 363 19.67 -27.35 0.93
N SER A 364 20.94 -27.74 0.98
CA SER A 364 21.35 -28.97 1.67
C SER A 364 21.17 -28.83 3.19
N VAL A 365 20.99 -29.97 3.88
CA VAL A 365 20.87 -30.00 5.35
C VAL A 365 22.13 -29.43 6.02
N GLU A 366 23.31 -29.68 5.46
CA GLU A 366 24.58 -29.17 6.00
C GLU A 366 24.67 -27.64 5.94
N ASP A 367 24.22 -27.03 4.84
CA ASP A 367 24.24 -25.58 4.69
C ASP A 367 23.17 -24.90 5.55
N LEU A 368 22.00 -25.53 5.66
CA LEU A 368 20.95 -25.08 6.59
C LEU A 368 21.42 -25.15 8.04
N ALA A 369 22.16 -26.21 8.43
CA ALA A 369 22.73 -26.34 9.76
C ALA A 369 23.77 -25.24 10.06
N LYS A 370 24.53 -24.78 9.05
CA LYS A 370 25.45 -23.64 9.20
C LYS A 370 24.68 -22.33 9.40
N ILE A 371 23.61 -22.10 8.64
CA ILE A 371 22.78 -20.88 8.72
C ILE A 371 22.06 -20.79 10.07
N PHE A 372 21.49 -21.89 10.55
CA PHE A 372 20.74 -21.94 11.82
C PHE A 372 21.55 -22.44 13.01
N LYS A 373 22.89 -22.42 12.92
CA LYS A 373 23.79 -22.97 13.95
C LYS A 373 23.45 -22.46 15.35
N LYS A 374 23.16 -21.17 15.50
CA LYS A 374 22.85 -20.58 16.81
C LYS A 374 21.58 -21.16 17.43
N GLN A 375 20.54 -21.40 16.62
CA GLN A 375 19.28 -22.01 17.03
C GLN A 375 19.48 -23.49 17.36
N ILE A 376 20.24 -24.20 16.54
CA ILE A 376 20.56 -25.62 16.74
C ILE A 376 21.32 -25.82 18.07
N THR A 377 22.37 -25.03 18.32
CA THR A 377 23.13 -25.09 19.58
C THR A 377 22.26 -24.75 20.80
N PHE A 378 21.26 -23.88 20.64
CA PHE A 378 20.29 -23.64 21.71
C PHE A 378 19.44 -24.90 21.97
N CYS A 379 18.90 -25.53 20.93
CA CYS A 379 18.14 -26.77 21.05
C CYS A 379 18.98 -27.92 21.66
N GLU A 380 20.25 -28.04 21.27
CA GLU A 380 21.19 -29.01 21.86
C GLU A 380 21.45 -28.70 23.34
N LYS A 381 21.60 -27.42 23.70
CA LYS A 381 21.79 -27.01 25.10
C LYS A 381 20.58 -27.37 25.96
N VAL A 382 19.37 -27.16 25.44
CA VAL A 382 18.12 -27.53 26.13
C VAL A 382 17.97 -29.04 26.24
N ALA A 383 18.36 -29.79 25.20
CA ALA A 383 18.35 -31.27 25.24
C ALA A 383 19.39 -31.85 26.23
N ASN A 384 20.47 -31.13 26.51
CA ASN A 384 21.53 -31.52 27.45
C ASN A 384 21.38 -30.88 28.85
N ASP A 385 20.21 -30.30 29.17
CA ASP A 385 19.93 -29.79 30.50
C ASP A 385 19.86 -30.95 31.52
N LYS A 386 20.43 -30.75 32.71
CA LYS A 386 20.59 -31.82 33.72
C LYS A 386 19.32 -32.07 34.54
N ASP A 387 18.46 -31.06 34.65
CA ASP A 387 17.29 -31.07 35.52
C ASP A 387 16.03 -31.32 34.68
N HIS A 388 15.93 -30.68 33.50
CA HIS A 388 14.77 -30.77 32.61
C HIS A 388 15.17 -30.78 31.12
N PRO A 389 15.61 -31.92 30.58
CA PRO A 389 15.94 -32.01 29.15
C PRO A 389 14.68 -31.98 28.27
N GLU A 390 14.66 -31.10 27.26
CA GLU A 390 13.58 -31.06 26.25
C GLU A 390 14.11 -31.44 24.87
N PHE A 391 13.36 -32.32 24.19
CA PHE A 391 13.71 -32.84 22.88
C PHE A 391 12.69 -32.42 21.82
N ILE A 392 13.17 -32.18 20.60
CA ILE A 392 12.30 -31.90 19.47
C ILE A 392 11.63 -33.21 19.03
N SER A 393 10.30 -33.29 19.17
CA SER A 393 9.52 -34.42 18.67
C SER A 393 9.24 -34.28 17.17
N SER A 394 10.15 -34.81 16.34
CA SER A 394 9.99 -34.88 14.89
C SER A 394 10.64 -36.14 14.33
N THR A 395 10.03 -36.77 13.33
CA THR A 395 10.62 -37.90 12.59
C THR A 395 11.89 -37.52 11.82
N SER A 396 12.17 -36.22 11.68
CA SER A 396 13.30 -35.68 10.92
C SER A 396 14.46 -35.22 11.82
N VAL A 397 14.41 -35.47 13.13
CA VAL A 397 15.44 -35.07 14.10
C VAL A 397 15.81 -36.27 14.99
N SER A 398 17.11 -36.56 15.11
CA SER A 398 17.66 -37.58 16.01
C SER A 398 18.83 -36.99 16.82
N TYR A 399 19.09 -37.55 18.00
CA TYR A 399 20.15 -37.11 18.90
C TYR A 399 21.16 -38.25 19.11
N ASP A 400 22.45 -37.97 18.93
CA ASP A 400 23.55 -38.92 19.12
C ASP A 400 24.32 -38.61 20.41
N GLU A 401 24.76 -39.64 21.15
CA GLU A 401 25.52 -39.49 22.39
C GLU A 401 27.03 -39.39 22.12
N GLU A 402 27.66 -38.27 22.48
CA GLU A 402 29.12 -38.09 22.41
C GLU A 402 29.77 -38.35 23.80
N VAL A 403 30.48 -39.48 23.94
CA VAL A 403 31.16 -39.87 25.19
C VAL A 403 32.68 -39.61 25.10
N LYS A 404 33.25 -38.89 26.08
CA LYS A 404 34.71 -38.63 26.18
C LYS A 404 35.27 -39.18 27.48
N ALA A 405 36.41 -39.88 27.40
CA ALA A 405 37.17 -40.34 28.58
C ALA A 405 37.82 -39.14 29.29
N LYS A 406 37.77 -39.14 30.63
CA LYS A 406 38.42 -38.11 31.47
C LYS A 406 39.87 -38.47 31.78
#